data_AF-A0A2M9ICQ3-F1
#
_entry.id   AF-A0A2M9ICQ3-F1
#
_cell.length_a   1.000
_cell.length_b   1.000
_cell.length_c   1.000
_cell.angle_alpha   90.00
_cell.angle_beta   90.00
_cell.angle_gamma   90.00
#
_symmetry.space_group_name_H-M   'P 1'
#
loop_
_entity.id
_entity.type
_entity.pdbx_description
1 polymer ?
#
loop_
_entity_poly.entity_id
_entity_poly.type
_entity_poly.pdbx_seq_one_letter_code
_entity_poly.pdbx_strand_id
1 'polypeptide(L)'
;MEEIYQLWLAAVPSPIPENEARIYWNCKDDPTPVLDEGLRRASYLHVGSWGDEHEPENPHAGQGRCPANRLHSWLFYLGTINRYQAPVLDEELMAQLVELYHPRSSDLPADAIGLPRLESFLRQHLGLYLLTEEPRSETYR
;
A
#
# COMPACT_ATOMS: atom_id res chain seq x y z
N MET A 1 17.92 5.22 -16.45
CA MET A 1 17.13 5.96 -15.44
C MET A 1 16.92 4.97 -14.32
N GLU A 2 17.29 5.34 -13.10
CA GLU A 2 16.88 4.55 -11.93
C GLU A 2 15.37 4.61 -11.83
N GLU A 3 14.74 3.45 -11.64
CA GLU A 3 13.30 3.37 -11.43
C GLU A 3 13.00 3.86 -10.01
N ILE A 4 12.05 4.79 -9.89
CA ILE A 4 11.62 5.32 -8.59
C ILE A 4 10.20 4.83 -8.35
N TYR A 5 10.07 3.93 -7.39
CA TYR A 5 8.80 3.45 -6.90
C TYR A 5 8.22 4.42 -5.89
N GLN A 6 6.89 4.46 -5.78
CA GLN A 6 6.17 5.30 -4.85
C GLN A 6 5.06 4.51 -4.20
N LEU A 7 4.82 4.75 -2.91
CA LEU A 7 3.69 4.20 -2.18
C LEU A 7 2.67 5.30 -1.90
N TRP A 8 1.47 5.11 -2.45
CA TRP A 8 0.26 5.76 -2.02
C TRP A 8 -0.64 4.75 -1.30
N LEU A 9 -1.12 5.08 -0.11
CA LEU A 9 -2.16 4.30 0.55
C LEU A 9 -3.52 4.82 0.11
N ALA A 10 -4.36 3.93 -0.41
CA ALA A 10 -5.75 4.22 -0.75
C ALA A 10 -6.69 3.57 0.26
N ALA A 11 -7.45 4.38 0.99
CA ALA A 11 -8.50 3.94 1.89
C ALA A 11 -9.84 3.91 1.12
N VAL A 12 -10.25 2.71 0.71
CA VAL A 12 -11.40 2.45 -0.15
C VAL A 12 -12.65 2.19 0.71
N PRO A 13 -13.75 2.94 0.51
CA PRO A 13 -14.93 2.86 1.38
C PRO A 13 -15.85 1.66 1.11
N SER A 14 -15.64 0.94 0.01
CA SER A 14 -16.50 -0.14 -0.44
C SER A 14 -15.76 -1.49 -0.42
N PRO A 15 -16.45 -2.59 -0.09
CA PRO A 15 -15.91 -3.94 -0.27
C PRO A 15 -15.45 -4.18 -1.71
N ILE A 16 -14.27 -4.77 -1.85
CA ILE A 16 -13.68 -5.12 -3.14
C ILE A 16 -13.97 -6.61 -3.39
N PRO A 17 -14.70 -6.94 -4.48
CA PRO A 17 -14.95 -8.32 -4.85
C PRO A 17 -13.64 -9.11 -5.05
N GLU A 18 -13.62 -10.37 -4.64
CA GLU A 18 -12.43 -11.24 -4.73
C GLU A 18 -11.85 -11.32 -6.15
N ASN A 19 -12.72 -11.39 -7.17
CA ASN A 19 -12.28 -11.42 -8.57
C ASN A 19 -11.56 -10.13 -8.99
N GLU A 20 -12.02 -8.98 -8.52
CA GLU A 20 -11.40 -7.69 -8.83
C GLU A 20 -10.12 -7.47 -8.02
N ALA A 21 -10.10 -7.87 -6.75
CA ALA A 21 -8.87 -7.88 -5.97
C ALA A 21 -7.81 -8.82 -6.57
N ARG A 22 -8.22 -9.98 -7.10
CA ARG A 22 -7.31 -10.88 -7.82
C ARG A 22 -6.77 -10.25 -9.10
N ILE A 23 -7.59 -9.53 -9.86
CA ILE A 23 -7.13 -8.79 -11.03
C ILE A 23 -6.14 -7.71 -10.59
N TYR A 24 -6.50 -6.90 -9.61
CA TYR A 24 -5.66 -5.83 -9.07
C TYR A 24 -4.25 -6.30 -8.69
N TRP A 25 -4.15 -7.41 -7.96
CA TRP A 25 -2.86 -7.91 -7.49
C TRP A 25 -2.02 -8.62 -8.55
N ASN A 26 -2.61 -9.11 -9.65
CA ASN A 26 -1.90 -9.94 -10.65
C ASN A 26 -1.85 -9.37 -12.07
N CYS A 27 -2.83 -8.55 -12.45
CA CYS A 27 -3.10 -8.08 -13.81
C CYS A 27 -3.57 -6.62 -13.75
N LYS A 28 -2.67 -5.68 -13.39
CA LYS A 28 -3.00 -4.24 -13.22
C LYS A 28 -3.64 -3.59 -14.46
N ASP A 29 -3.49 -4.18 -15.66
CA ASP A 29 -4.02 -3.65 -16.92
C ASP A 29 -5.47 -4.07 -17.23
N ASP A 30 -6.01 -5.05 -16.50
CA ASP A 30 -7.38 -5.52 -16.71
C ASP A 30 -8.37 -4.65 -15.90
N PRO A 31 -9.54 -4.30 -16.48
CA PRO A 31 -10.49 -3.40 -15.83
C PRO A 31 -11.11 -4.02 -14.57
N THR A 32 -11.23 -3.21 -13.52
CA THR A 32 -11.85 -3.60 -12.25
C THR A 32 -12.95 -2.60 -11.87
N PRO A 33 -14.14 -2.64 -12.49
CA PRO A 33 -15.10 -1.53 -12.41
C PRO A 33 -15.55 -1.14 -11.00
N VAL A 34 -15.72 -2.11 -10.08
CA VAL A 34 -16.11 -1.83 -8.70
C VAL A 34 -14.94 -1.22 -7.93
N LEU A 35 -13.75 -1.76 -8.10
CA LEU A 35 -12.52 -1.23 -7.50
C LEU A 35 -12.18 0.15 -8.06
N ASP A 36 -12.29 0.38 -9.37
CA ASP A 36 -11.99 1.64 -10.04
C ASP A 36 -12.90 2.77 -9.52
N GLU A 37 -14.18 2.47 -9.33
CA GLU A 37 -15.13 3.39 -8.68
C GLU A 37 -14.78 3.60 -7.21
N GLY A 38 -14.42 2.54 -6.49
CA GLY A 38 -13.96 2.61 -5.10
C GLY A 38 -12.74 3.52 -4.94
N LEU A 39 -11.73 3.35 -5.79
CA LEU A 39 -10.52 4.15 -5.84
C LEU A 39 -10.80 5.59 -6.25
N ARG A 40 -11.77 5.87 -7.14
CA ARG A 40 -12.21 7.25 -7.44
C ARG A 40 -12.79 7.97 -6.23
N ARG A 41 -13.29 7.25 -5.23
CA ARG A 41 -13.84 7.79 -3.98
C ARG A 41 -12.92 7.62 -2.77
N ALA A 42 -11.76 6.99 -2.96
CA ALA A 42 -10.84 6.70 -1.88
C ALA A 42 -10.15 7.96 -1.36
N SER A 43 -9.77 7.93 -0.09
CA SER A 43 -8.84 8.90 0.46
C SER A 43 -7.41 8.39 0.27
N TYR A 44 -6.51 9.30 -0.11
CA TYR A 44 -5.14 8.94 -0.47
C TYR A 44 -4.12 9.58 0.46
N LEU A 45 -3.05 8.85 0.75
CA LEU A 45 -1.86 9.36 1.42
C LEU A 45 -0.60 8.88 0.70
N HIS A 46 0.18 9.82 0.18
CA HIS A 46 1.55 9.53 -0.22
C HIS A 46 2.37 9.21 1.03
N VAL A 47 3.02 8.04 1.06
CA VAL A 47 3.81 7.57 2.18
C VAL A 47 5.30 7.80 1.98
N GLY A 48 5.78 7.67 0.74
CA GLY A 48 7.20 7.80 0.42
C GLY A 48 7.55 7.14 -0.91
N SER A 49 8.83 7.23 -1.27
CA SER A 49 9.39 6.70 -2.51
C SER A 49 10.72 5.99 -2.27
N TRP A 50 11.08 5.06 -3.15
CA TRP A 50 12.31 4.28 -3.06
C TRP A 50 12.82 3.87 -4.43
N GLY A 51 14.12 3.56 -4.53
CA GLY A 51 14.76 2.97 -5.70
C GLY A 51 15.01 1.46 -5.56
N ASP A 52 15.44 0.83 -6.64
CA ASP A 52 15.72 -0.62 -6.74
C ASP A 52 16.61 -1.16 -5.60
N GLU A 53 17.55 -0.38 -5.08
CA GLU A 53 18.45 -0.77 -3.99
C GLU A 53 17.72 -1.05 -2.66
N HIS A 54 16.48 -0.57 -2.54
CA HIS A 54 15.62 -0.79 -1.38
C HIS A 54 14.82 -2.09 -1.47
N GLU A 55 14.80 -2.74 -2.64
CA GLU A 55 14.12 -4.02 -2.81
C GLU A 55 14.88 -5.13 -2.06
N PRO A 56 14.16 -6.00 -1.33
CA PRO A 56 14.79 -7.13 -0.68
C PRO A 56 15.21 -8.18 -1.71
N GLU A 57 16.32 -8.88 -1.47
CA GLU A 57 16.79 -9.98 -2.33
C GLU A 57 15.75 -11.09 -2.47
N ASN A 58 14.91 -11.29 -1.45
CA ASN A 58 13.75 -12.16 -1.50
C ASN A 58 12.50 -11.36 -1.06
N PRO A 59 11.44 -11.30 -1.88
CA PRO A 59 10.21 -10.59 -1.55
C PRO A 59 9.48 -11.34 -0.43
N HIS A 60 9.77 -10.93 0.80
CA HIS A 60 9.12 -11.42 2.00
C HIS A 60 8.40 -10.29 2.71
N ALA A 61 7.32 -10.66 3.39
CA ALA A 61 6.46 -9.76 4.15
C ALA A 61 7.30 -8.84 5.07
N GLY A 62 7.29 -7.53 4.78
CA GLY A 62 7.94 -6.53 5.62
C GLY A 62 9.48 -6.53 5.62
N GLN A 63 10.13 -7.00 4.54
CA GLN A 63 11.59 -6.98 4.39
C GLN A 63 12.15 -5.82 3.55
N GLY A 64 11.31 -4.93 3.03
CA GLY A 64 11.77 -3.72 2.34
C GLY A 64 12.74 -2.88 3.18
N ARG A 65 13.78 -2.33 2.54
CA ARG A 65 14.88 -1.61 3.19
C ARG A 65 14.61 -0.11 3.42
N CYS A 66 13.35 0.29 3.35
CA CYS A 66 12.87 1.58 3.81
C CYS A 66 11.42 1.44 4.30
N PRO A 67 10.91 2.39 5.10
CA PRO A 67 9.55 2.31 5.65
C PRO A 67 8.46 2.14 4.59
N ALA A 68 8.53 2.87 3.47
CA ALA A 68 7.53 2.81 2.41
C ALA A 68 7.50 1.42 1.71
N ASN A 69 8.65 0.90 1.26
CA ASN A 69 8.70 -0.43 0.66
C ASN A 69 8.24 -1.50 1.67
N ARG A 70 8.59 -1.36 2.94
CA ARG A 70 8.18 -2.32 3.97
C ARG A 70 6.67 -2.44 4.11
N LEU A 71 5.96 -1.31 4.12
CA LEU A 71 4.49 -1.30 4.15
C LEU A 71 3.91 -1.86 2.86
N HIS A 72 4.45 -1.46 1.70
CA HIS A 72 4.05 -1.99 0.40
C HIS A 72 4.15 -3.53 0.35
N SER A 73 5.33 -4.06 0.67
CA SER A 73 5.62 -5.49 0.72
C SER A 73 4.69 -6.25 1.68
N TRP A 74 4.38 -5.67 2.85
CA TRP A 74 3.48 -6.29 3.82
C TRP A 74 2.03 -6.31 3.35
N LEU A 75 1.53 -5.20 2.82
CA LEU A 75 0.16 -5.11 2.31
C LEU A 75 -0.06 -5.99 1.08
N PHE A 76 0.93 -6.05 0.18
CA PHE A 76 0.92 -6.99 -0.95
C PHE A 76 0.85 -8.45 -0.46
N TYR A 77 1.66 -8.81 0.53
CA TYR A 77 1.65 -10.15 1.13
C TYR A 77 0.28 -10.50 1.73
N LEU A 78 -0.30 -9.59 2.53
CA LEU A 78 -1.65 -9.77 3.09
C LEU A 78 -2.70 -9.90 2.00
N GLY A 79 -2.58 -9.05 0.97
CA GLY A 79 -3.50 -8.99 -0.14
C GLY A 79 -3.54 -10.26 -0.97
N THR A 80 -2.42 -10.98 -1.07
CA THR A 80 -2.26 -12.11 -2.00
C THR A 80 -2.39 -13.49 -1.36
N ILE A 81 -1.98 -13.68 -0.10
CA ILE A 81 -1.86 -15.02 0.50
C ILE A 81 -3.18 -15.59 1.04
N ASN A 82 -4.12 -14.73 1.45
CA ASN A 82 -5.38 -15.17 2.07
C ASN A 82 -6.61 -14.99 1.18
N ARG A 83 -6.49 -15.35 -0.12
CA ARG A 83 -7.55 -15.35 -1.17
C ARG A 83 -7.66 -14.09 -2.05
N TYR A 84 -6.58 -13.35 -2.30
CA TYR A 84 -6.66 -12.14 -3.15
C TYR A 84 -7.75 -11.17 -2.67
N GLN A 85 -7.57 -10.59 -1.48
CA GLN A 85 -8.54 -9.67 -0.88
C GLN A 85 -7.83 -8.40 -0.44
N ALA A 86 -8.48 -7.25 -0.56
CA ALA A 86 -7.98 -6.05 0.09
C ALA A 86 -8.12 -6.19 1.60
N PRO A 87 -7.05 -5.96 2.40
CA PRO A 87 -7.15 -6.03 3.83
C PRO A 87 -8.06 -4.92 4.37
N VAL A 88 -8.90 -5.27 5.35
CA VAL A 88 -9.67 -4.28 6.12
C VAL A 88 -8.75 -3.65 7.16
N LEU A 89 -8.72 -2.33 7.22
CA LEU A 89 -7.96 -1.57 8.19
C LEU A 89 -8.65 -1.61 9.56
N ASP A 90 -8.35 -2.62 10.35
CA ASP A 90 -8.74 -2.68 11.76
C ASP A 90 -7.62 -2.17 12.69
N GLU A 91 -7.87 -2.16 14.00
CA GLU A 91 -6.91 -1.69 15.00
C GLU A 91 -5.63 -2.54 15.03
N GLU A 92 -5.75 -3.84 14.75
CA GLU A 92 -4.61 -4.76 14.73
C GLU A 92 -3.72 -4.46 13.52
N LEU A 93 -4.29 -4.37 12.32
CA LEU A 93 -3.56 -4.02 11.12
C LEU A 93 -2.96 -2.62 11.24
N MET A 94 -3.69 -1.65 11.79
CA MET A 94 -3.14 -0.32 12.06
C MET A 94 -1.89 -0.40 12.95
N ALA A 95 -1.94 -1.13 14.06
CA ALA A 95 -0.81 -1.28 14.97
C ALA A 95 0.38 -1.96 14.26
N GLN A 96 0.12 -3.00 13.45
CA GLN A 96 1.16 -3.67 12.66
C GLN A 96 1.82 -2.71 11.65
N LEU A 97 1.03 -1.90 10.94
CA LEU A 97 1.56 -0.94 9.97
C LEU A 97 2.38 0.16 10.64
N VAL A 98 1.96 0.65 11.81
CA VAL A 98 2.73 1.61 12.60
C VAL A 98 4.07 1.04 13.04
N GLU A 99 4.08 -0.17 13.59
CA GLU A 99 5.31 -0.87 13.98
C GLU A 99 6.24 -1.10 12.79
N LEU A 100 5.68 -1.54 11.65
CA LEU A 100 6.44 -1.68 10.42
C LEU A 100 6.95 -0.35 9.87
N TYR A 101 6.33 0.78 10.16
CA TYR A 101 6.80 2.07 9.66
C TYR A 101 7.98 2.64 10.46
N HIS A 102 8.22 2.15 11.69
CA HIS A 102 9.33 2.63 12.49
C HIS A 102 10.68 2.40 11.78
N PRO A 103 11.59 3.40 11.80
CA PRO A 103 12.92 3.26 11.21
C PRO A 103 13.71 2.10 11.84
N ARG A 104 14.42 1.35 11.01
CA ARG A 104 15.37 0.31 11.42
C ARG A 104 16.79 0.77 11.15
N SER A 105 17.75 0.24 11.90
CA SER A 105 19.18 0.55 11.70
C SER A 105 19.72 0.09 10.35
N SER A 106 19.05 -0.86 9.70
CA SER A 106 19.40 -1.39 8.38
C SER A 106 18.73 -0.64 7.23
N ASP A 107 17.90 0.38 7.51
CA ASP A 107 17.21 1.11 6.46
C ASP A 107 18.18 1.97 5.66
N LEU A 108 17.97 1.99 4.35
CA LEU A 108 18.62 2.90 3.43
C LEU A 108 17.86 4.23 3.41
N PRO A 109 18.55 5.36 3.16
CA PRO A 109 17.90 6.67 3.06
C PRO A 109 16.89 6.70 1.91
N ALA A 110 15.64 7.05 2.23
CA ALA A 110 14.53 7.16 1.29
C ALA A 110 13.58 8.30 1.69
N ASP A 111 12.77 8.80 0.75
CA ASP A 111 11.73 9.77 1.09
C ASP A 111 10.60 9.09 1.84
N ALA A 112 10.12 9.73 2.91
CA ALA A 112 9.10 9.20 3.79
C ALA A 112 8.37 10.33 4.51
N ILE A 113 7.05 10.19 4.67
CA ILE A 113 6.27 11.07 5.53
C ILE A 113 6.61 10.87 7.02
N GLY A 114 6.19 11.82 7.87
CA GLY A 114 6.29 11.64 9.31
C GLY A 114 5.29 10.59 9.83
N LEU A 115 5.73 9.76 10.80
CA LEU A 115 4.89 8.77 11.47
C LEU A 115 3.55 9.35 12.01
N PRO A 116 3.49 10.54 12.64
CA PRO A 116 2.21 11.10 13.09
C PRO A 116 1.19 11.32 11.97
N ARG A 117 1.66 11.61 10.74
CA ARG A 117 0.78 11.79 9.57
C ARG A 117 0.22 10.46 9.10
N LEU A 118 1.04 9.42 9.08
CA LEU A 118 0.60 8.05 8.79
C LEU A 118 -0.43 7.57 9.82
N GLU A 119 -0.12 7.67 11.11
CA GLU A 119 -1.02 7.26 12.19
C GLU A 119 -2.37 7.98 12.12
N SER A 120 -2.36 9.29 11.90
CA SER A 120 -3.59 10.08 11.78
C SER A 120 -4.46 9.60 10.62
N PHE A 121 -3.84 9.31 9.46
CA PHE A 121 -4.56 8.78 8.30
C PHE A 121 -5.13 7.39 8.58
N LEU A 122 -4.34 6.48 9.14
CA LEU A 122 -4.81 5.12 9.44
C LEU A 122 -5.97 5.16 10.44
N ARG A 123 -5.85 5.94 11.52
CA ARG A 123 -6.90 6.07 12.54
C ARG A 123 -8.19 6.65 11.97
N GLN A 124 -8.11 7.64 11.09
CA GLN A 124 -9.28 8.27 10.48
C GLN A 124 -10.07 7.31 9.57
N HIS A 125 -9.42 6.29 9.01
CA HIS A 125 -10.00 5.41 8.00
C HIS A 125 -10.13 3.95 8.50
N LEU A 126 -10.16 3.73 9.81
CA LEU A 126 -10.48 2.42 10.38
C LEU A 126 -11.81 1.89 9.83
N GLY A 127 -11.85 0.60 9.54
CA GLY A 127 -12.98 -0.11 8.94
C GLY A 127 -13.04 -0.03 7.41
N LEU A 128 -12.18 0.76 6.76
CA LEU A 128 -12.09 0.81 5.30
C LEU A 128 -11.10 -0.23 4.75
N TYR A 129 -11.16 -0.48 3.45
CA TYR A 129 -10.22 -1.37 2.77
C TYR A 129 -8.95 -0.59 2.41
N LEU A 130 -7.78 -1.17 2.66
CA LEU A 130 -6.50 -0.51 2.42
C LEU A 130 -5.77 -1.13 1.24
N LEU A 131 -5.40 -0.31 0.26
CA LEU A 131 -4.67 -0.73 -0.94
C LEU A 131 -3.41 0.12 -1.14
N THR A 132 -2.48 -0.41 -1.95
CA THR A 132 -1.21 0.20 -2.29
C THR A 132 -1.20 0.67 -3.74
N GLU A 133 -1.28 1.97 -3.96
CA GLU A 133 -1.30 2.58 -5.28
C GLU A 133 0.06 3.19 -5.64
N GLU A 134 0.32 3.25 -6.93
CA GLU A 134 1.34 4.12 -7.52
C GLU A 134 0.69 5.47 -7.88
N PRO A 135 1.45 6.56 -8.03
CA PRO A 135 0.90 7.81 -8.55
C PRO A 135 0.19 7.53 -9.86
N ARG A 136 -1.11 7.81 -9.90
CA ARG A 136 -1.86 7.75 -11.15
C ARG A 136 -1.21 8.71 -12.13
N SER A 137 -0.53 8.19 -13.15
CA SER A 137 -0.28 8.96 -14.35
C SER A 137 -1.64 9.46 -14.80
N GLU A 138 -1.79 10.78 -14.94
CA GLU A 138 -3.04 11.44 -15.33
C GLU A 138 -3.58 10.86 -16.65
N THR A 139 -4.37 9.80 -16.58
CA THR A 139 -4.97 9.18 -17.79
C THR A 139 -6.42 8.79 -17.58
N TYR A 140 -7.19 9.56 -16.81
CA TYR A 140 -8.65 9.59 -16.96
C TYR A 140 -9.15 11.01 -16.64
N ARG A 141 -9.18 11.85 -17.68
CA ARG A 141 -10.05 13.02 -17.76
C ARG A 141 -11.39 12.63 -18.37
#